data_AF-A0A443J9Q8-F1
#
_entry.id   AF-A0A443J9Q8-F1
#
_cell.length_a   1.000
_cell.length_b   1.000
_cell.length_c   1.000
_cell.angle_alpha   90.00
_cell.angle_beta   90.00
_cell.angle_gamma   90.00
#
_symmetry.space_group_name_H-M   'P 1'
#
loop_
_entity.id
_entity.type
_entity.pdbx_description
1 polymer ?
#
loop_
_entity_poly.entity_id
_entity_poly.type
_entity_poly.pdbx_seq_one_letter_code
_entity_poly.pdbx_strand_id
1 'polypeptide(L)'
;MDAVRTMTFTTPELLPTVETAEPQLRESRGEVFTIDVPPDATVTDGAGGDDPLLTVRWRGAVVRVIAHREVGVMTARDYGAEMFGVVRAFEPTGRDFVAEYGHFAGKSSPLMRGTTGDRALVAMCAAPGVNRLIAIGSSPTGDAASAAEVQAVIASIAPMSTA
;
A
#
# COMPACT_ATOMS: atom_id res chain seq x y z
N MET A 1 -9.32 -9.52 -20.05
CA MET A 1 -8.54 -9.51 -18.80
C MET A 1 -7.29 -10.28 -19.09
N ASP A 2 -6.13 -9.61 -19.06
CA ASP A 2 -4.86 -10.31 -19.08
C ASP A 2 -4.80 -11.27 -17.88
N ALA A 3 -4.12 -12.40 -18.04
CA ALA A 3 -3.97 -13.37 -16.97
C ALA A 3 -3.22 -12.74 -15.79
N VAL A 4 -3.83 -12.71 -14.60
CA VAL A 4 -3.17 -12.24 -13.36
C VAL A 4 -2.64 -13.42 -12.57
N ARG A 5 -1.57 -13.19 -11.80
CA ARG A 5 -1.02 -14.14 -10.83
C ARG A 5 -1.37 -13.67 -9.43
N THR A 6 -2.27 -14.38 -8.74
CA THR A 6 -2.52 -14.14 -7.31
C THR A 6 -1.37 -14.68 -6.47
N MET A 7 -0.89 -13.87 -5.55
CA MET A 7 0.20 -14.19 -4.63
C MET A 7 -0.22 -13.89 -3.20
N THR A 8 0.44 -14.53 -2.24
CA THR A 8 0.26 -14.25 -0.81
C THR A 8 1.50 -13.57 -0.23
N PHE A 9 1.29 -12.70 0.74
CA PHE A 9 2.35 -12.13 1.57
C PHE A 9 1.86 -12.00 3.01
N THR A 10 2.79 -12.01 3.96
CA THR A 10 2.47 -12.02 5.40
C THR A 10 3.24 -10.92 6.10
N THR A 11 2.57 -10.17 6.99
CA THR A 11 3.27 -9.22 7.86
C THR A 11 4.09 -9.99 8.91
N PRO A 12 5.29 -9.54 9.28
CA PRO A 12 6.01 -10.10 10.43
C PRO A 12 5.19 -10.05 11.73
N GLU A 13 5.44 -10.99 12.64
CA GLU A 13 4.84 -10.99 13.98
C GLU A 13 5.24 -9.74 14.79
N LEU A 14 6.46 -9.24 14.52
CA LEU A 14 7.04 -8.06 15.14
C LEU A 14 7.38 -7.04 14.03
N LEU A 15 6.54 -6.02 13.90
CA LEU A 15 6.82 -4.85 13.07
C LEU A 15 7.21 -3.64 13.94
N PRO A 16 8.02 -2.71 13.41
CA PRO A 16 8.28 -1.45 14.06
C PRO A 16 6.98 -0.72 14.40
N THR A 17 6.99 -0.09 15.57
CA THR A 17 5.80 0.53 16.17
C THR A 17 5.76 2.01 15.82
N VAL A 18 4.61 2.49 15.35
CA VAL A 18 4.33 3.93 15.22
C VAL A 18 3.49 4.33 16.43
N GLU A 19 4.06 5.08 17.36
CA GLU A 19 3.38 5.49 18.61
C GLU A 19 2.20 6.44 18.31
N THR A 20 1.01 6.15 18.84
CA THR A 20 -0.10 7.11 18.91
C THR A 20 -0.71 7.16 20.31
N ALA A 21 -1.66 8.08 20.51
CA ALA A 21 -2.03 8.69 21.79
C ALA A 21 -2.48 7.75 22.93
N GLU A 22 -2.81 6.48 22.66
CA GLU A 22 -3.05 5.48 23.71
C GLU A 22 -2.49 4.09 23.32
N PRO A 23 -1.52 3.53 24.06
CA PRO A 23 -0.91 2.27 23.70
C PRO A 23 -1.77 1.07 24.11
N GLN A 24 -2.57 0.56 23.17
CA GLN A 24 -3.08 -0.82 23.24
C GLN A 24 -2.29 -1.70 22.27
N LEU A 25 -1.21 -2.30 22.76
CA LEU A 25 -0.37 -3.21 21.98
C LEU A 25 -1.10 -4.54 21.76
N ARG A 26 -1.77 -4.72 20.62
CA ARG A 26 -2.31 -6.01 20.19
C ARG A 26 -1.25 -6.79 19.41
N GLU A 27 -1.16 -8.11 19.62
CA GLU A 27 -0.23 -8.97 18.87
C GLU A 27 -0.72 -9.17 17.43
N SER A 28 0.16 -8.97 16.44
CA SER A 28 -0.18 -9.04 15.00
C SER A 28 -0.47 -10.48 14.55
N ARG A 29 0.14 -11.49 15.20
CA ARG A 29 0.09 -12.92 14.82
C ARG A 29 0.42 -13.23 13.35
N GLY A 30 0.97 -12.26 12.61
CA GLY A 30 1.27 -12.39 11.18
C GLY A 30 0.01 -12.38 10.31
N GLU A 31 -0.51 -11.19 10.03
CA GLU A 31 -1.63 -11.02 9.10
C GLU A 31 -1.23 -11.42 7.68
N VAL A 32 -2.08 -12.23 7.03
CA VAL A 32 -1.84 -12.77 5.69
C VAL A 32 -2.74 -12.05 4.69
N PHE A 33 -2.17 -11.67 3.55
CA PHE A 33 -2.85 -10.93 2.49
C PHE A 33 -2.63 -11.59 1.14
N THR A 34 -3.59 -11.41 0.23
CA THR A 34 -3.42 -11.69 -1.20
C THR A 34 -3.14 -10.42 -1.98
N ILE A 35 -2.48 -10.55 -3.13
CA ILE A 35 -2.33 -9.50 -4.14
C ILE A 35 -2.35 -10.14 -5.53
N ASP A 36 -3.07 -9.52 -6.47
CA ASP A 36 -3.04 -9.90 -7.88
C ASP A 36 -1.99 -9.05 -8.60
N VAL A 37 -1.00 -9.72 -9.20
CA VAL A 37 0.08 -9.06 -9.94
C VAL A 37 0.10 -9.49 -11.41
N PRO A 38 0.65 -8.66 -12.32
CA PRO A 38 0.89 -9.05 -13.70
C PRO A 38 1.77 -10.31 -13.79
N PRO A 39 1.60 -11.15 -14.81
CA PRO A 39 2.29 -12.44 -14.91
C PRO A 39 3.79 -12.28 -15.16
N ASP A 40 4.19 -11.16 -15.80
CA ASP A 40 5.58 -10.75 -16.03
C ASP A 40 6.18 -9.95 -14.86
N ALA A 41 5.44 -9.78 -13.75
CA ALA A 41 5.93 -9.03 -12.61
C ALA A 41 7.04 -9.77 -11.85
N THR A 42 8.12 -9.04 -11.56
CA THR A 42 9.15 -9.44 -10.61
C THR A 42 8.72 -9.02 -9.20
N VAL A 43 8.80 -9.93 -8.24
CA VAL A 43 8.38 -9.69 -6.86
C VAL A 43 9.57 -9.91 -5.93
N THR A 44 9.78 -9.00 -5.00
CA THR A 44 10.84 -9.07 -3.99
C THR A 44 10.25 -8.78 -2.62
N ASP A 45 10.49 -9.67 -1.67
CA ASP A 45 10.09 -9.50 -0.27
C ASP A 45 11.11 -8.62 0.48
N GLY A 46 10.63 -7.91 1.49
CA GLY A 46 11.46 -7.17 2.44
C GLY A 46 11.01 -7.41 3.88
N ALA A 47 11.71 -6.78 4.82
CA ALA A 47 11.50 -7.02 6.26
C ALA A 47 10.27 -6.28 6.85
N GLY A 48 9.69 -5.32 6.14
CA GLY A 48 8.72 -4.39 6.70
C GLY A 48 9.38 -3.31 7.58
N GLY A 49 8.58 -2.38 8.11
CA GLY A 49 9.14 -1.21 8.80
C GLY A 49 9.63 -0.14 7.82
N ASP A 50 10.93 0.17 7.86
CA ASP A 50 11.55 1.16 6.96
C ASP A 50 11.75 0.61 5.54
N ASP A 51 11.86 -0.71 5.40
CA ASP A 51 11.87 -1.40 4.12
C ASP A 51 10.45 -1.81 3.70
N PRO A 52 10.09 -1.71 2.40
CA PRO A 52 8.84 -2.26 1.91
C PRO A 52 8.77 -3.76 2.23
N LEU A 53 7.65 -4.20 2.82
CA LEU A 53 7.34 -5.61 3.03
C LEU A 53 7.31 -6.37 1.71
N LEU A 54 6.79 -5.73 0.66
CA LEU A 54 6.68 -6.31 -0.68
C LEU A 54 7.01 -5.22 -1.70
N THR A 55 7.81 -5.56 -2.71
CA THR A 55 7.94 -4.73 -3.92
C THR A 55 7.65 -5.55 -5.16
N VAL A 56 6.74 -5.05 -6.01
CA VAL A 56 6.32 -5.63 -7.27
C VAL A 56 6.76 -4.69 -8.40
N ARG A 57 7.41 -5.20 -9.44
CA ARG A 57 7.89 -4.41 -10.59
C ARG A 57 7.50 -5.06 -11.91
N TRP A 58 6.98 -4.28 -12.85
CA TRP A 58 6.65 -4.73 -14.20
C TRP A 58 6.62 -3.54 -15.16
N ARG A 59 7.11 -3.68 -16.39
CA ARG A 59 6.93 -2.70 -17.49
C ARG A 59 7.23 -1.22 -17.11
N GLY A 60 8.18 -0.99 -16.20
CA GLY A 60 8.51 0.34 -15.70
C GLY A 60 7.62 0.87 -14.57
N ALA A 61 6.55 0.14 -14.21
CA ALA A 61 5.73 0.34 -13.03
C ALA A 61 6.31 -0.38 -11.79
N VAL A 62 6.01 0.17 -10.62
CA VAL A 62 6.45 -0.34 -9.32
C VAL A 62 5.31 -0.19 -8.33
N VAL A 63 5.06 -1.22 -7.51
CA VAL A 63 4.20 -1.15 -6.31
C VAL A 63 5.03 -1.58 -5.11
N ARG A 64 4.99 -0.80 -4.04
CA ARG A 64 5.61 -1.08 -2.75
C ARG A 64 4.52 -1.17 -1.70
N VAL A 65 4.49 -2.26 -0.95
CA VAL A 65 3.63 -2.43 0.22
C VAL A 65 4.51 -2.29 1.46
N ILE A 66 4.14 -1.38 2.34
CA ILE A 66 4.81 -1.06 3.59
C ILE A 66 3.86 -1.45 4.71
N ALA A 67 4.38 -2.10 5.74
CA ALA A 67 3.61 -2.50 6.90
C ALA A 67 4.27 -1.96 8.17
N HIS A 68 3.45 -1.36 9.04
CA HIS A 68 3.86 -0.95 10.38
C HIS A 68 2.84 -1.46 11.38
N ARG A 69 3.27 -1.64 12.63
CA ARG A 69 2.33 -1.94 13.70
C ARG A 69 1.52 -0.69 14.03
N GLU A 70 0.19 -0.79 13.99
CA GLU A 70 -0.68 0.28 14.47
C GLU A 70 -0.73 0.23 16.00
N VAL A 71 -0.57 1.39 16.62
CA VAL A 71 -0.86 1.61 18.04
C VAL A 71 -1.93 2.66 18.10
N GLY A 72 -3.00 2.41 18.85
CA GLY A 72 -4.15 3.33 18.97
C GLY A 72 -5.20 3.13 17.89
N VAL A 73 -6.10 4.12 17.75
CA VAL A 73 -7.21 4.08 16.78
C VAL A 73 -7.11 5.30 15.89
N MET A 74 -6.83 5.09 14.60
CA MET A 74 -6.88 6.14 13.59
C MET A 74 -8.14 6.04 12.73
N THR A 75 -8.70 7.18 12.33
CA THR A 75 -9.80 7.23 11.35
C THR A 75 -9.25 7.20 9.93
N ALA A 76 -10.10 6.84 8.95
CA ALA A 76 -9.75 6.93 7.53
C ALA A 76 -9.27 8.34 7.10
N ARG A 77 -9.75 9.38 7.79
CA ARG A 77 -9.31 10.76 7.58
C ARG A 77 -7.87 10.98 8.06
N ASP A 78 -7.51 10.44 9.22
CA ASP A 78 -6.16 10.54 9.79
C ASP A 78 -5.15 9.82 8.90
N TYR A 79 -5.54 8.65 8.37
CA TYR A 79 -4.77 7.92 7.37
C TYR A 79 -4.52 8.72 6.09
N GLY A 80 -5.51 9.48 5.61
CA GLY A 80 -5.35 10.33 4.44
C GLY A 80 -4.33 11.45 4.66
N ALA A 81 -4.34 12.07 5.84
CA ALA A 81 -3.41 13.14 6.20
C ALA A 81 -1.97 12.62 6.32
N GLU A 82 -1.76 11.48 6.96
CA GLU A 82 -0.43 10.88 7.09
C GLU A 82 0.11 10.34 5.76
N MET A 83 -0.75 9.75 4.93
CA MET A 83 -0.36 9.28 3.61
C MET A 83 0.20 10.41 2.76
N PHE A 84 -0.34 11.62 2.86
CA PHE A 84 0.22 12.79 2.17
C PHE A 84 1.67 13.05 2.59
N GLY A 85 1.96 12.95 3.90
CA GLY A 85 3.32 13.05 4.44
C GLY A 85 4.25 11.95 3.91
N VAL A 86 3.80 10.69 3.93
CA VAL A 86 4.58 9.53 3.44
C VAL A 86 4.86 9.63 1.95
N VAL A 87 3.84 9.94 1.13
CA VAL A 87 4.00 10.13 -0.31
C VAL A 87 5.00 11.26 -0.59
N ARG A 88 4.92 12.38 0.14
CA ARG A 88 5.87 13.49 0.00
C ARG A 88 7.29 13.15 0.45
N ALA A 89 7.46 12.21 1.39
CA ALA A 89 8.78 11.74 1.82
C ALA A 89 9.43 10.83 0.75
N PHE A 90 8.65 9.94 0.13
CA PHE A 90 9.15 9.06 -0.93
C PHE A 90 9.27 9.78 -2.28
N GLU A 91 8.42 10.77 -2.54
CA GLU A 91 8.25 11.40 -3.84
C GLU A 91 8.10 12.94 -3.69
N PRO A 92 9.20 13.64 -3.33
CA PRO A 92 9.17 15.03 -2.85
C PRO A 92 8.80 16.07 -3.90
N THR A 93 8.87 15.72 -5.19
CA THR A 93 8.64 16.64 -6.32
C THR A 93 7.19 16.68 -6.79
N GLY A 94 6.29 15.97 -6.10
CA GLY A 94 4.93 15.78 -6.58
C GLY A 94 4.06 17.02 -6.68
N ARG A 95 3.32 17.11 -7.78
CA ARG A 95 2.31 18.14 -8.08
C ARG A 95 0.95 17.49 -8.31
N ASP A 96 -0.11 18.24 -8.02
CA ASP A 96 -1.50 17.91 -8.34
C ASP A 96 -2.01 16.58 -7.76
N PHE A 97 -1.99 16.48 -6.43
CA PHE A 97 -2.58 15.33 -5.75
C PHE A 97 -4.09 15.49 -5.58
N VAL A 98 -4.83 14.47 -6.01
CA VAL A 98 -6.27 14.31 -5.77
C VAL A 98 -6.48 13.20 -4.76
N ALA A 99 -7.31 13.47 -3.76
CA ALA A 99 -7.71 12.51 -2.74
C ALA A 99 -9.15 12.05 -2.99
N GLU A 100 -9.35 10.74 -3.03
CA GLU A 100 -10.64 10.05 -3.16
C GLU A 100 -10.72 8.93 -2.12
N TYR A 101 -11.83 8.19 -2.08
CA TYR A 101 -11.94 6.95 -1.31
C TYR A 101 -12.03 5.75 -2.25
N GLY A 102 -11.33 4.68 -1.90
CA GLY A 102 -11.37 3.39 -2.57
C GLY A 102 -11.54 2.23 -1.58
N HIS A 103 -11.33 1.01 -2.05
CA HIS A 103 -11.28 -0.19 -1.22
C HIS A 103 -9.88 -0.77 -1.22
N PHE A 104 -9.33 -1.04 -0.03
CA PHE A 104 -7.97 -1.56 0.15
C PHE A 104 -7.90 -2.34 1.45
N ALA A 105 -7.31 -3.54 1.41
CA ALA A 105 -7.18 -4.46 2.55
C ALA A 105 -8.51 -4.70 3.29
N GLY A 106 -9.63 -4.84 2.57
CA GLY A 106 -10.94 -5.09 3.17
C GLY A 106 -11.61 -3.85 3.80
N LYS A 107 -11.01 -2.66 3.68
CA LYS A 107 -11.52 -1.42 4.29
C LYS A 107 -11.77 -0.34 3.23
N SER A 108 -12.77 0.51 3.48
CA SER A 108 -12.86 1.79 2.77
C SER A 108 -11.68 2.66 3.20
N SER A 109 -10.89 3.10 2.23
CA SER A 109 -9.56 3.64 2.46
C SER A 109 -9.32 4.88 1.62
N PRO A 110 -8.60 5.89 2.15
CA PRO A 110 -8.17 7.01 1.34
C PRO A 110 -7.29 6.52 0.18
N LEU A 111 -7.52 7.11 -0.99
CA LEU A 111 -6.79 6.90 -2.22
C LEU A 111 -6.22 8.25 -2.66
N MET A 112 -4.91 8.30 -2.90
CA MET A 112 -4.24 9.48 -3.40
C MET A 112 -3.68 9.20 -4.79
N ARG A 113 -3.96 10.08 -5.75
CA ARG A 113 -3.38 10.05 -7.09
C ARG A 113 -2.66 11.35 -7.37
N GLY A 114 -1.55 11.32 -8.09
CA GLY A 114 -0.87 12.54 -8.52
C GLY A 114 0.29 12.23 -9.45
N THR A 115 1.15 13.21 -9.70
CA THR A 115 2.33 13.05 -10.55
C THR A 115 3.59 13.57 -9.87
N THR A 116 4.72 12.85 -10.03
CA THR A 116 6.02 13.20 -9.46
C THR A 116 7.09 13.05 -10.53
N GLY A 117 7.60 14.18 -11.03
CA GLY A 117 8.50 14.17 -12.18
C GLY A 117 7.86 13.51 -13.42
N ASP A 118 8.48 12.43 -13.89
CA ASP A 118 8.03 11.63 -15.03
C ASP A 118 7.17 10.42 -14.61
N ARG A 119 6.64 10.41 -13.38
CA ARG A 119 5.82 9.32 -12.83
C ARG A 119 4.41 9.76 -12.46
N ALA A 120 3.44 8.90 -12.74
CA ALA A 120 2.12 8.92 -12.12
C ALA A 120 2.17 8.07 -10.84
N LEU A 121 1.56 8.56 -9.76
CA LEU A 121 1.51 7.89 -8.47
C LEU A 121 0.10 7.53 -8.06
N VAL A 122 0.01 6.42 -7.34
CA VAL A 122 -1.19 5.94 -6.66
C VAL A 122 -0.78 5.48 -5.25
N ALA A 123 -1.46 5.94 -4.22
CA ALA A 123 -1.22 5.48 -2.85
C ALA A 123 -2.52 5.19 -2.11
N MET A 124 -2.51 4.14 -1.29
CA MET A 124 -3.63 3.77 -0.42
C MET A 124 -3.10 3.35 0.96
N CYS A 125 -3.90 3.59 2.00
CA CYS A 125 -3.55 3.22 3.37
C CYS A 125 -4.77 2.66 4.11
N ALA A 126 -4.58 1.56 4.84
CA ALA A 126 -5.61 0.94 5.66
C ALA A 126 -5.01 0.27 6.89
N ALA A 127 -5.83 0.16 7.93
CA ALA A 127 -5.61 -0.75 9.04
C ALA A 127 -6.63 -1.89 9.00
N PRO A 128 -6.32 -3.00 8.31
CA PRO A 128 -7.19 -4.18 8.27
C PRO A 128 -7.40 -4.80 9.65
N GLY A 129 -6.38 -4.76 10.52
CA GLY A 129 -6.40 -5.33 11.86
C GLY A 129 -5.39 -4.69 12.81
N VAL A 130 -4.28 -5.39 13.09
CA VAL A 130 -3.24 -4.90 14.03
C VAL A 130 -2.16 -4.10 13.32
N ASN A 131 -1.90 -4.40 12.04
CA ASN A 131 -0.93 -3.66 11.26
C ASN A 131 -1.63 -2.66 10.35
N ARG A 132 -0.96 -1.53 10.19
CA ARG A 132 -1.23 -0.55 9.14
C ARG A 132 -0.50 -0.97 7.89
N LEU A 133 -1.22 -1.08 6.78
CA LEU A 133 -0.68 -1.24 5.44
C LEU A 133 -0.73 0.08 4.68
N ILE A 134 0.37 0.40 4.01
CA ILE A 134 0.48 1.50 3.05
C ILE A 134 0.97 0.90 1.74
N ALA A 135 0.23 1.11 0.65
CA ALA A 135 0.67 0.71 -0.68
C ALA A 135 0.94 1.96 -1.52
N ILE A 136 2.12 2.05 -2.11
CA ILE A 136 2.53 3.14 -3.00
C ILE A 136 2.94 2.55 -4.33
N GLY A 137 2.26 2.97 -5.38
CA GLY A 137 2.51 2.58 -6.75
C GLY A 137 2.93 3.76 -7.61
N SER A 138 3.81 3.49 -8.58
CA SER A 138 4.28 4.46 -9.55
C SER A 138 4.33 3.84 -10.95
N SER A 139 3.95 4.58 -11.98
CA SER A 139 4.13 4.23 -13.40
C SER A 139 4.66 5.42 -14.19
N PRO A 140 5.20 5.25 -15.41
CA PRO A 140 5.55 6.38 -16.28
C PRO A 140 4.36 7.31 -16.56
N THR A 141 4.58 8.63 -16.52
CA THR A 141 3.55 9.63 -16.85
C THR A 141 3.15 9.54 -18.32
N GLY A 142 1.86 9.74 -18.61
CA GLY A 142 1.30 9.68 -19.96
C GLY A 142 0.83 8.28 -20.38
N ASP A 143 1.14 7.25 -19.57
CA ASP A 143 0.58 5.90 -19.73
C ASP A 143 -0.58 5.67 -18.76
N ALA A 144 -1.78 6.10 -19.19
CA ALA A 144 -3.00 5.94 -18.40
C ALA A 144 -3.36 4.48 -18.14
N ALA A 145 -3.00 3.56 -19.04
CA ALA A 145 -3.24 2.13 -18.87
C ALA A 145 -2.35 1.57 -17.75
N SER A 146 -1.06 1.92 -17.74
CA SER A 146 -0.14 1.51 -16.67
C SER A 146 -0.55 2.09 -15.31
N ALA A 147 -0.98 3.35 -15.25
CA ALA A 147 -1.48 3.94 -14.01
C ALA A 147 -2.75 3.24 -13.47
N ALA A 148 -3.67 2.88 -14.36
CA ALA A 148 -4.86 2.11 -13.99
C ALA A 148 -4.52 0.69 -13.51
N GLU A 149 -3.56 0.03 -14.15
CA GLU A 149 -3.06 -1.28 -13.76
C GLU A 149 -2.40 -1.24 -12.38
N VAL A 150 -1.55 -0.24 -12.11
CA VAL A 150 -0.96 -0.01 -10.77
C VAL A 150 -2.04 0.13 -9.71
N GLN A 151 -3.09 0.91 -9.97
CA GLN A 151 -4.20 1.05 -9.04
C GLN A 151 -4.95 -0.27 -8.85
N ALA A 152 -5.18 -1.04 -9.91
CA ALA A 152 -5.85 -2.33 -9.82
C ALA A 152 -5.04 -3.32 -8.96
N VAL A 153 -3.71 -3.37 -9.13
CA VAL A 153 -2.81 -4.18 -8.30
C VAL A 153 -2.91 -3.77 -6.84
N ILE A 154 -2.86 -2.47 -6.52
CA ILE A 154 -3.00 -1.99 -5.14
C ILE A 154 -4.37 -2.35 -4.56
N ALA A 155 -5.45 -2.11 -5.32
CA ALA A 155 -6.82 -2.36 -4.87
C ALA A 155 -7.13 -3.85 -4.70
N SER A 156 -6.38 -4.74 -5.37
CA SER A 156 -6.52 -6.19 -5.20
C SER A 156 -6.04 -6.71 -3.84
N ILE A 157 -5.30 -5.89 -3.09
CA ILE A 157 -4.78 -6.30 -1.78
C ILE A 157 -5.94 -6.53 -0.82
N ALA A 158 -6.07 -7.77 -0.35
CA ALA A 158 -7.16 -8.20 0.50
C ALA A 158 -6.65 -9.12 1.62
N PRO A 159 -7.20 -9.03 2.84
CA PRO A 159 -6.89 -9.98 3.89
C PRO A 159 -7.36 -11.38 3.46
N MET A 160 -6.52 -12.39 3.68
CA MET A 160 -7.00 -13.76 3.61
C MET A 160 -7.94 -13.99 4.78
N SER A 161 -9.22 -14.29 4.51
CA SER A 161 -10.11 -14.79 5.56
C SER A 161 -9.50 -16.05 6.17
N THR A 162 -9.11 -15.97 7.44
CA THR A 162 -8.93 -17.16 8.25
C THR A 162 -10.30 -17.77 8.44
N ALA A 163 -10.54 -18.92 7.80
CA ALA A 163 -11.71 -19.74 8.07
C ALA A 163 -11.77 -20.18 9.54
#